data_AF-A0A4V1M2X2-F1
#
_entry.id   AF-A0A4V1M2X2-F1
#
_cell.length_a   1.000
_cell.length_b   1.000
_cell.length_c   1.000
_cell.angle_alpha   90.00
_cell.angle_beta   90.00
_cell.angle_gamma   90.00
#
_symmetry.space_group_name_H-M   'P 1'
#
loop_
_entity.id
_entity.type
_entity.pdbx_description
1 polymer ?
#
loop_
_entity_poly.entity_id
_entity_poly.type
_entity_poly.pdbx_seq_one_letter_code
_entity_poly.pdbx_strand_id
1 'polypeptide(L)'
;MTSPLNITLLPSPTFHPHLLITPPKPPHSSCDLQLSLLFPDEIFVDPSELSDLWGYPSSSSPSPPQSTNSVGWSLNPQVVDIERPTIFSLPILPTHQNHVDINPSIPLTMLGLELRISGARKQLLDIPLHARYLEPSEEGKKVVQLFTDPKHVSVEWICPKESNILEHLEIHLDPIFVVLPTGRPQDRVAITLITTLVIWLSWTWLVYKIIMTRRRLVSKVKVN
;
A
#
# COMPACT_ATOMS: atom_id res chain seq x y z
N MET A 1 11.48 23.15 21.31
CA MET A 1 12.17 22.47 20.19
C MET A 1 11.39 21.21 19.89
N THR A 2 10.50 21.28 18.90
CA THR A 2 9.76 20.13 18.37
C THR A 2 10.74 19.22 17.62
N SER A 3 10.71 17.92 17.88
CA SER A 3 11.48 16.96 17.10
C SER A 3 10.79 16.78 15.75
N PRO A 4 11.51 16.76 14.62
CA PRO A 4 10.89 16.47 13.33
C PRO A 4 10.35 15.03 13.31
N LEU A 5 9.29 14.82 12.52
CA LEU A 5 8.84 13.48 12.13
C LEU A 5 9.89 12.87 11.22
N ASN A 6 10.37 11.67 11.54
CA ASN A 6 11.31 10.96 10.68
C ASN A 6 10.56 9.82 9.96
N ILE A 7 10.59 9.85 8.63
CA ILE A 7 10.00 8.84 7.76
C ILE A 7 11.12 8.22 6.93
N THR A 8 11.27 6.90 7.01
CA THR A 8 12.25 6.16 6.22
C THR A 8 11.60 4.99 5.49
N LEU A 9 12.06 4.70 4.28
CA LEU A 9 11.62 3.55 3.51
C LEU A 9 12.63 2.41 3.68
N LEU A 10 12.16 1.22 4.03
CA LEU A 10 13.00 0.04 3.97
C LEU A 10 13.14 -0.40 2.51
N PRO A 11 14.37 -0.50 1.97
CA PRO A 11 14.58 -1.00 0.62
C PRO A 11 14.14 -2.45 0.55
N SER A 12 13.15 -2.74 -0.30
CA SER A 12 12.62 -4.08 -0.54
C SER A 12 12.77 -4.41 -2.02
N PRO A 13 13.32 -5.59 -2.38
CA PRO A 13 13.36 -6.04 -3.78
C PRO A 13 12.00 -6.58 -4.24
N THR A 14 10.96 -6.45 -3.41
CA THR A 14 9.62 -7.02 -3.63
C THR A 14 8.59 -5.93 -3.88
N PHE A 15 7.38 -6.34 -4.28
CA PHE A 15 6.23 -5.45 -4.36
C PHE A 15 5.65 -5.05 -2.99
N HIS A 16 6.31 -5.43 -1.89
CA HIS A 16 5.86 -5.17 -0.53
C HIS A 16 6.94 -4.39 0.24
N PRO A 17 7.13 -3.09 -0.03
CA PRO A 17 8.04 -2.26 0.77
C PRO A 17 7.39 -1.84 2.09
N HIS A 18 8.22 -1.50 3.07
CA HIS A 18 7.76 -1.07 4.40
C HIS A 18 8.16 0.38 4.65
N LEU A 19 7.21 1.20 5.08
CA LEU A 19 7.43 2.58 5.47
C LEU A 19 7.53 2.67 6.99
N LEU A 20 8.70 3.05 7.47
CA LEU A 20 8.99 3.21 8.88
C LEU A 20 8.80 4.66 9.30
N ILE A 21 8.00 4.90 10.34
CA ILE A 21 7.75 6.23 10.89
C ILE A 21 8.15 6.24 12.35
N THR A 22 9.06 7.16 12.70
CA THR A 22 9.39 7.45 14.09
C THR A 22 8.62 8.69 14.52
N PRO A 23 7.55 8.54 15.33
CA PRO A 23 6.75 9.67 15.75
C PRO A 23 7.56 10.61 16.64
N PRO A 24 7.34 11.94 16.53
CA PRO A 24 7.98 12.91 17.40
C PRO A 24 7.53 12.73 18.84
N LYS A 25 8.33 13.25 19.78
CA LYS A 25 7.97 13.20 21.20
C LYS A 25 6.73 14.07 21.46
N PRO A 26 5.72 13.58 22.19
CA PRO A 26 4.53 14.36 22.50
C PRO A 26 4.88 15.59 23.36
N PRO A 27 4.20 16.73 23.16
CA PRO A 27 4.36 17.90 24.02
C PRO A 27 3.92 17.58 25.46
N HIS A 28 2.82 16.81 25.61
CA HIS A 28 2.35 16.30 26.91
C HIS A 28 1.94 14.83 26.84
N SER A 29 2.03 14.13 27.97
CA SER A 29 1.71 12.69 28.09
C SER A 29 0.26 12.32 27.75
N SER A 30 -0.64 13.31 27.72
CA SER A 30 -2.07 13.12 27.41
C SER A 30 -2.43 13.45 25.96
N CYS A 31 -1.46 13.84 25.12
CA CYS A 31 -1.73 14.18 23.73
C CYS A 31 -1.66 12.93 22.85
N ASP A 32 -2.59 12.84 21.90
CA ASP A 32 -2.59 11.85 20.83
C ASP A 32 -1.96 12.45 19.58
N LEU A 33 -1.23 11.63 18.80
CA LEU A 33 -0.72 12.03 17.48
C LEU A 33 -1.74 11.63 16.42
N GLN A 34 -2.18 12.57 15.60
CA GLN A 34 -2.91 12.31 14.36
C GLN A 34 -1.95 12.48 13.18
N LEU A 35 -1.84 11.45 12.35
CA LEU A 35 -0.99 11.42 11.16
C LEU A 35 -1.83 11.02 9.95
N SER A 36 -1.82 11.85 8.91
CA SER A 36 -2.46 11.56 7.63
C SER A 36 -1.40 11.48 6.55
N LEU A 37 -1.40 10.38 5.79
CA LEU A 37 -0.49 10.11 4.69
C LEU A 37 -1.28 9.90 3.40
N LEU A 38 -0.89 10.59 2.34
CA LEU A 38 -1.41 10.42 1.01
C LEU A 38 -0.37 9.73 0.14
N PHE A 39 -0.74 8.59 -0.43
CA PHE A 39 0.10 7.79 -1.31
C PHE A 39 -0.31 7.97 -2.78
N PRO A 40 0.64 7.93 -3.72
CA PRO A 40 0.33 7.88 -5.14
C PRO A 40 -0.33 6.53 -5.49
N ASP A 41 -1.12 6.48 -6.57
CA ASP A 41 -1.94 5.30 -6.88
C ASP A 41 -1.10 4.02 -7.04
N GLU A 42 0.13 4.12 -7.54
CA GLU A 42 1.04 2.99 -7.77
C GLU A 42 1.36 2.18 -6.52
N ILE A 43 1.22 2.77 -5.33
CA ILE A 43 1.57 2.14 -4.07
C ILE A 43 0.51 2.46 -3.03
N PHE A 44 0.06 1.43 -2.33
CA PHE A 44 -1.02 1.55 -1.37
C PHE A 44 -0.68 0.78 -0.11
N VAL A 45 -1.41 1.07 0.95
CA VAL A 45 -1.19 0.39 2.23
C VAL A 45 -1.84 -0.99 2.17
N ASP A 46 -1.16 -2.02 2.69
CA ASP A 46 -1.74 -3.36 2.79
C ASP A 46 -2.65 -3.45 4.03
N PRO A 47 -3.99 -3.47 3.86
CA PRO A 47 -4.91 -3.48 5.00
C PRO A 47 -4.85 -4.79 5.78
N SER A 48 -4.47 -5.90 5.14
CA SER A 48 -4.42 -7.21 5.78
C SER A 48 -3.24 -7.29 6.74
N GLU A 49 -2.06 -6.91 6.28
CA GLU A 49 -0.86 -6.84 7.12
C GLU A 49 -0.99 -5.76 8.21
N LEU A 50 -1.62 -4.62 7.91
CA LEU A 50 -1.92 -3.62 8.95
C LEU A 50 -2.84 -4.16 10.04
N SER A 51 -3.84 -4.96 9.66
CA SER A 51 -4.76 -5.56 10.62
C SER A 51 -4.08 -6.59 11.52
N ASP A 52 -3.09 -7.29 11.01
CA ASP A 52 -2.26 -8.22 11.79
C ASP A 52 -1.33 -7.47 12.77
N LEU A 53 -0.82 -6.30 12.38
CA LEU A 53 0.07 -5.48 13.22
C LEU A 53 -0.69 -4.73 14.31
N TRP A 54 -1.78 -4.04 13.97
CA TRP A 54 -2.44 -3.07 14.85
C TRP A 54 -3.88 -3.42 15.21
N GLY A 55 -4.45 -4.47 14.60
CA GLY A 55 -5.85 -4.85 14.75
C GLY A 55 -6.73 -4.20 13.67
N TYR A 56 -8.02 -4.51 13.69
CA TYR A 56 -8.98 -4.00 12.71
C TYR A 56 -9.08 -2.46 12.71
N PRO A 57 -9.40 -1.84 11.56
CA PRO A 57 -9.51 -0.40 11.45
C PRO A 57 -10.56 0.12 12.44
N SER A 58 -10.28 1.28 13.02
CA SER A 58 -11.13 1.89 14.04
C SER A 58 -12.47 2.25 13.37
N SER A 59 -13.52 1.48 13.63
CA SER A 59 -14.86 1.90 13.23
C SER A 59 -15.22 3.15 14.03
N SER A 60 -15.91 4.10 13.40
CA SER A 60 -16.29 5.41 13.92
C SER A 60 -17.26 5.38 15.12
N SER A 61 -17.27 4.31 15.92
CA SER A 61 -18.12 4.14 17.09
C SER A 61 -17.31 4.14 18.38
N PRO A 62 -17.68 4.93 19.40
CA PRO A 62 -16.96 5.05 20.65
C PRO A 62 -17.24 3.82 21.53
N SER A 63 -16.60 2.70 21.20
CA SER A 63 -16.55 1.54 22.08
C SER A 63 -15.31 1.66 22.98
N PRO A 64 -15.40 1.31 24.27
CA PRO A 64 -14.27 1.40 25.18
C PRO A 64 -13.10 0.51 24.69
N PRO A 65 -11.85 0.94 24.91
CA PRO A 65 -10.68 0.29 24.35
C PRO A 65 -10.52 -1.11 24.96
N GLN A 66 -10.86 -2.14 24.19
CA GLN A 66 -10.47 -3.51 24.43
C GLN A 66 -9.47 -3.95 23.37
N SER A 67 -8.34 -3.25 23.29
CA SER A 67 -7.09 -3.87 22.87
C SER A 67 -5.94 -3.06 23.44
N THR A 68 -4.88 -3.75 23.80
CA THR A 68 -3.59 -3.22 24.27
C THR A 68 -2.82 -2.44 23.19
N ASN A 69 -3.44 -2.15 22.04
CA ASN A 69 -2.80 -1.51 20.90
C ASN A 69 -3.08 -0.01 20.94
N SER A 70 -2.02 0.77 21.11
CA SER A 70 -2.02 2.23 21.21
C SER A 70 -2.19 2.96 19.86
N VAL A 71 -2.49 2.23 18.78
CA VAL A 71 -2.55 2.77 17.40
C VAL A 71 -3.88 2.41 16.77
N GLY A 72 -4.71 3.41 16.52
CA GLY A 72 -5.89 3.30 15.65
C GLY A 72 -5.56 3.73 14.23
N TRP A 73 -6.15 3.08 13.23
CA TRP A 73 -5.94 3.42 11.82
C TRP A 73 -7.23 3.34 10.99
N SER A 74 -7.25 4.05 9.87
CA SER A 74 -8.30 3.99 8.85
C SER A 74 -7.75 4.30 7.46
N LEU A 75 -8.36 3.70 6.43
CA LEU A 75 -7.99 3.89 5.03
C LEU A 75 -9.12 4.55 4.24
N ASN A 76 -8.75 5.40 3.30
CA ASN A 76 -9.65 5.99 2.33
C ASN A 76 -9.04 5.93 0.92
N PRO A 77 -9.60 5.13 0.00
CA PRO A 77 -10.73 4.20 0.16
C PRO A 77 -10.37 2.99 1.03
N GLN A 78 -11.39 2.36 1.64
CA GLN A 78 -11.20 1.16 2.48
C GLN A 78 -10.79 -0.09 1.68
N VAL A 79 -11.16 -0.13 0.40
CA VAL A 79 -10.84 -1.22 -0.51
C VAL A 79 -10.12 -0.64 -1.71
N VAL A 80 -8.96 -1.19 -2.01
CA VAL A 80 -8.15 -0.84 -3.17
C VAL A 80 -8.32 -1.95 -4.20
N ASP A 81 -8.93 -1.63 -5.34
CA ASP A 81 -8.91 -2.52 -6.50
C ASP A 81 -7.50 -2.51 -7.08
N ILE A 82 -6.80 -3.65 -7.02
CA ILE A 82 -5.40 -3.80 -7.46
C ILE A 82 -5.27 -4.06 -8.96
N GLU A 83 -6.36 -4.47 -9.62
CA GLU A 83 -6.36 -4.87 -11.03
C GLU A 83 -6.65 -3.70 -11.97
N ARG A 84 -7.22 -2.60 -11.46
CA ARG A 84 -7.43 -1.41 -12.28
C ARG A 84 -6.08 -0.85 -12.80
N PRO A 85 -6.01 -0.45 -14.08
CA PRO A 85 -4.83 0.22 -14.60
C PRO A 85 -4.61 1.54 -13.86
N THR A 86 -3.35 1.85 -13.53
CA THR A 86 -2.98 3.16 -13.03
C THR A 86 -3.39 4.18 -14.10
N ILE A 87 -4.37 5.04 -13.81
CA ILE A 87 -4.85 6.01 -14.78
C ILE A 87 -3.67 6.94 -15.08
N PHE A 88 -3.11 6.82 -16.30
CA PHE A 88 -2.12 7.76 -16.80
C PHE A 88 -2.70 9.17 -16.64
N SER A 89 -2.01 10.01 -15.87
CA SER A 89 -2.11 11.45 -16.05
C SER A 89 -1.79 11.73 -17.52
N LEU A 90 -2.84 11.97 -18.31
CA LEU A 90 -2.71 12.39 -19.71
C LEU A 90 -1.73 13.58 -19.76
N PRO A 91 -0.80 13.63 -20.73
CA PRO A 91 -0.04 14.85 -20.95
C PRO A 91 -1.05 15.96 -21.25
N ILE A 92 -0.98 17.03 -20.46
CA ILE A 92 -1.82 18.22 -20.59
C ILE A 92 -1.58 18.78 -22.01
N LEU A 93 -2.46 18.43 -22.94
CA LEU A 93 -2.56 19.14 -24.22
C LEU A 93 -3.45 20.36 -23.95
N PRO A 94 -2.98 21.59 -24.25
CA PRO A 94 -3.81 22.76 -24.07
C PRO A 94 -4.79 22.80 -25.24
N THR A 95 -6.10 22.75 -24.98
CA THR A 95 -7.07 23.73 -25.51
C THR A 95 -8.53 23.33 -25.27
N HIS A 96 -9.27 24.33 -24.77
CA HIS A 96 -10.69 24.61 -24.95
C HIS A 96 -11.78 23.72 -24.31
N GLN A 97 -12.53 24.39 -23.43
CA GLN A 97 -13.98 24.28 -23.23
C GLN A 97 -14.54 22.99 -22.59
N ASN A 98 -14.79 23.03 -21.29
CA ASN A 98 -16.08 23.46 -20.74
C ASN A 98 -16.04 23.40 -19.22
N HIS A 99 -16.55 24.47 -18.58
CA HIS A 99 -16.76 24.57 -17.14
C HIS A 99 -17.64 23.41 -16.64
N VAL A 100 -17.01 22.46 -15.96
CA VAL A 100 -17.63 21.75 -14.86
C VAL A 100 -16.79 22.14 -13.65
N ASP A 101 -17.38 22.89 -12.73
CA ASP A 101 -16.76 23.25 -11.45
C ASP A 101 -16.63 21.97 -10.61
N ILE A 102 -15.64 21.14 -10.94
CA ILE A 102 -15.12 20.09 -10.08
C ILE A 102 -14.05 20.77 -9.25
N ASN A 103 -14.31 20.91 -7.96
CA ASN A 103 -13.39 21.45 -6.99
C ASN A 103 -12.04 20.70 -7.11
N PRO A 104 -10.95 21.32 -7.59
CA PRO A 104 -9.74 20.62 -8.02
C PRO A 104 -8.77 20.39 -6.84
N SER A 105 -9.29 20.01 -5.67
CA SER A 105 -8.51 20.09 -4.43
C SER A 105 -7.76 18.81 -4.05
N ILE A 106 -8.08 17.66 -4.63
CA ILE A 106 -7.33 16.41 -4.42
C ILE A 106 -7.39 15.62 -5.73
N PRO A 107 -6.27 15.27 -6.38
CA PRO A 107 -6.32 14.37 -7.52
C PRO A 107 -6.96 13.05 -7.07
N LEU A 108 -8.01 12.63 -7.78
CA LEU A 108 -8.85 11.44 -7.52
C LEU A 108 -8.09 10.09 -7.45
N THR A 109 -6.76 10.12 -7.48
CA THR A 109 -5.84 8.98 -7.55
C THR A 109 -5.04 8.76 -6.28
N MET A 110 -5.18 9.61 -5.25
CA MET A 110 -4.42 9.44 -4.00
C MET A 110 -5.16 8.57 -2.98
N LEU A 111 -4.40 7.70 -2.32
CA LEU A 111 -4.89 6.77 -1.32
C LEU A 111 -4.44 7.26 0.06
N GLY A 112 -5.41 7.48 0.95
CA GLY A 112 -5.18 8.06 2.27
C GLY A 112 -5.09 7.02 3.39
N LEU A 113 -4.09 7.16 4.24
CA LEU A 113 -3.99 6.49 5.54
C LEU A 113 -4.08 7.52 6.65
N GLU A 114 -5.02 7.32 7.56
CA GLU A 114 -5.13 8.09 8.80
C GLU A 114 -4.73 7.21 9.97
N LEU A 115 -3.85 7.73 10.82
CA LEU A 115 -3.31 7.08 12.01
C LEU A 115 -3.59 7.95 13.23
N ARG A 116 -4.02 7.33 14.32
CA ARG A 116 -4.18 7.95 15.63
C ARG A 116 -3.41 7.15 16.67
N ILE A 117 -2.40 7.77 17.27
CA ILE A 117 -1.50 7.11 18.21
C ILE A 117 -1.69 7.72 19.59
N SER A 118 -2.18 6.91 20.53
CA SER A 118 -2.43 7.36 21.90
C SER A 118 -1.20 7.21 22.78
N GLY A 119 -0.89 8.27 23.51
CA GLY A 119 0.18 8.28 24.51
C GLY A 119 1.57 8.02 23.94
N ALA A 120 1.85 8.57 22.74
CA ALA A 120 3.04 8.38 21.91
C ALA A 120 4.33 8.14 22.72
N ARG A 121 4.59 6.87 23.05
CA ARG A 121 5.91 6.40 23.45
C ARG A 121 6.73 6.28 22.16
N LYS A 122 8.07 6.26 22.27
CA LYS A 122 8.98 6.05 21.13
C LYS A 122 8.76 4.65 20.55
N GLN A 123 7.70 4.48 19.76
CA GLN A 123 7.35 3.25 19.08
C GLN A 123 7.54 3.51 17.60
N LEU A 124 8.45 2.76 17.01
CA LEU A 124 8.62 2.73 15.56
C LEU A 124 7.33 2.18 14.95
N LEU A 125 6.71 2.95 14.06
CA LEU A 125 5.53 2.52 13.31
C LEU A 125 6.03 1.87 12.01
N ASP A 126 5.55 0.68 11.74
CA ASP A 126 5.80 -0.05 10.51
C ASP A 126 4.52 -0.08 9.68
N ILE A 127 4.53 0.59 8.52
CA ILE A 127 3.40 0.63 7.59
C ILE A 127 3.74 -0.27 6.40
N PRO A 128 3.11 -1.45 6.28
CA PRO A 128 3.27 -2.32 5.13
C PRO A 128 2.59 -1.67 3.92
N LEU A 129 3.33 -1.59 2.82
CA LEU A 129 2.85 -1.09 1.55
C LEU A 129 2.83 -2.22 0.53
N HIS A 130 1.98 -2.07 -0.47
CA HIS A 130 1.82 -2.97 -1.58
C HIS A 130 1.82 -2.15 -2.88
N ALA A 131 2.59 -2.59 -3.86
CA ALA A 131 2.69 -1.93 -5.15
C ALA A 131 1.72 -2.55 -6.17
N ARG A 132 1.04 -1.71 -6.94
CA ARG A 132 0.17 -2.15 -8.04
C ARG A 132 0.95 -2.86 -9.13
N TYR A 133 0.23 -3.64 -9.94
CA TYR A 133 0.74 -4.06 -11.24
C TYR A 133 0.96 -2.85 -12.13
N LEU A 134 2.18 -2.71 -12.62
CA LEU A 134 2.60 -1.63 -13.50
C LEU A 134 2.86 -2.17 -14.89
N GLU A 135 2.64 -1.34 -15.91
CA GLU A 135 2.98 -1.69 -17.28
C GLU A 135 4.49 -1.91 -17.44
N PRO A 136 4.93 -2.90 -18.23
CA PRO A 136 6.33 -3.14 -18.51
C PRO A 136 7.02 -1.89 -19.07
N SER A 137 8.25 -1.63 -18.61
CA SER A 137 9.11 -0.55 -19.13
C SER A 137 10.41 -1.10 -19.70
N GLU A 138 11.07 -0.34 -20.57
CA GLU A 138 12.34 -0.77 -21.18
C GLU A 138 13.42 -1.04 -20.11
N GLU A 139 13.45 -0.25 -19.04
CA GLU A 139 14.35 -0.42 -17.92
C GLU A 139 13.97 -1.63 -17.04
N GLY A 140 12.70 -2.06 -17.10
CA GLY A 140 12.10 -3.09 -16.26
C GLY A 140 11.78 -2.61 -14.84
N LYS A 141 11.81 -1.30 -14.62
CA LYS A 141 11.61 -0.64 -13.33
C LYS A 141 10.87 0.70 -13.51
N LYS A 142 10.12 1.12 -12.49
CA LYS A 142 9.51 2.44 -12.36
C LYS A 142 9.94 3.05 -11.03
N VAL A 143 10.39 4.29 -11.06
CA VAL A 143 10.68 5.06 -9.84
C VAL A 143 9.44 5.84 -9.46
N VAL A 144 8.93 5.61 -8.26
CA VAL A 144 7.74 6.29 -7.71
C VAL A 144 8.20 7.15 -6.54
N GLN A 145 7.81 8.43 -6.54
CA GLN A 145 8.03 9.33 -5.42
C GLN A 145 6.79 9.34 -4.53
N LEU A 146 6.94 9.02 -3.24
CA LEU A 146 5.80 8.89 -2.32
C LEU A 146 5.20 10.25 -1.93
N PHE A 147 6.06 11.21 -1.59
CA PHE A 147 5.65 12.53 -1.11
C PHE A 147 6.25 13.59 -2.04
N THR A 148 5.42 14.11 -2.95
CA THR A 148 5.81 15.16 -3.90
C THR A 148 5.40 16.55 -3.42
N ASP A 149 4.32 16.65 -2.63
CA ASP A 149 3.82 17.89 -2.02
C ASP A 149 3.85 17.72 -0.49
N PRO A 150 4.27 18.75 0.28
CA PRO A 150 4.13 18.75 1.75
C PRO A 150 2.70 18.44 2.23
N LYS A 151 1.65 18.71 1.43
CA LYS A 151 0.26 18.33 1.74
C LYS A 151 0.01 16.83 1.80
N HIS A 152 0.93 15.99 1.30
CA HIS A 152 0.77 14.54 1.36
C HIS A 152 1.00 13.97 2.75
N VAL A 153 1.60 14.74 3.65
CA VAL A 153 1.84 14.32 5.03
C VAL A 153 1.32 15.42 5.93
N SER A 154 0.34 15.10 6.77
CA SER A 154 -0.16 16.00 7.80
C SER A 154 0.03 15.39 9.17
N VAL A 155 0.56 16.16 10.11
CA VAL A 155 0.89 15.71 11.47
C VAL A 155 0.38 16.72 12.48
N GLU A 156 -0.47 16.27 13.39
CA GLU A 156 -1.12 17.12 14.38
C GLU A 156 -1.14 16.44 15.75
N TRP A 157 -0.91 17.22 16.82
CA TRP A 157 -1.15 16.75 18.19
C TRP A 157 -2.54 17.16 18.66
N ILE A 158 -3.28 16.21 19.22
CA ILE A 158 -4.59 16.45 19.83
C ILE A 158 -4.47 16.30 21.34
N CYS A 159 -4.61 17.40 22.09
CA CYS A 159 -4.44 17.43 23.53
C CYS A 159 -5.78 17.72 24.25
N PRO A 160 -6.21 16.91 25.24
CA PRO A 160 -7.54 17.00 25.85
C PRO A 160 -7.73 18.14 26.86
N LYS A 161 -6.69 18.89 27.26
CA LYS A 161 -6.76 19.87 28.37
C LYS A 161 -6.43 21.32 28.03
N GLU A 162 -6.06 21.63 26.80
CA GLU A 162 -5.88 23.01 26.35
C GLU A 162 -6.70 23.20 25.07
N SER A 163 -7.73 24.03 25.17
CA SER A 163 -8.57 24.41 24.04
C SER A 163 -7.72 24.96 22.90
N ASN A 164 -7.63 24.20 21.81
CA ASN A 164 -7.24 24.63 20.47
C ASN A 164 -5.77 25.03 20.25
N ILE A 165 -4.79 24.41 20.91
CA ILE A 165 -3.41 24.50 20.39
C ILE A 165 -3.18 23.32 19.45
N LEU A 166 -3.63 23.49 18.20
CA LEU A 166 -3.11 22.74 17.05
C LEU A 166 -1.66 23.23 16.85
N GLU A 167 -0.71 22.63 17.56
CA GLU A 167 0.69 22.79 17.19
C GLU A 167 0.90 22.01 15.89
N HIS A 168 0.78 22.72 14.76
CA HIS A 168 1.13 22.19 13.46
C HIS A 168 2.64 21.91 13.46
N LEU A 169 3.02 20.64 13.32
CA LEU A 169 4.43 20.30 13.29
C LEU A 169 5.01 20.68 11.94
N GLU A 170 6.19 21.30 11.96
CA GLU A 170 6.97 21.47 10.73
C GLU A 170 7.47 20.09 10.29
N ILE A 171 7.04 19.69 9.09
CA ILE A 171 7.38 18.41 8.49
C ILE A 171 8.52 18.64 7.52
N HIS A 172 9.70 18.13 7.86
CA HIS A 172 10.82 18.07 6.92
C HIS A 172 10.87 16.68 6.31
N LEU A 173 10.53 16.58 5.03
CA LEU A 173 10.55 15.33 4.28
C LEU A 173 11.63 15.40 3.22
N ASP A 174 12.63 14.54 3.38
CA ASP A 174 13.50 14.21 2.27
C ASP A 174 12.67 13.45 1.21
N PRO A 175 12.92 13.67 -0.10
CA PRO A 175 12.23 12.95 -1.14
C PRO A 175 12.41 11.43 -0.99
N ILE A 176 11.31 10.71 -0.78
CA ILE A 176 11.32 9.24 -0.65
C ILE A 176 10.96 8.62 -1.99
N PHE A 177 11.88 7.83 -2.53
CA PHE A 177 11.72 7.12 -3.80
C PHE A 177 11.62 5.62 -3.58
N VAL A 178 10.64 5.00 -4.22
CA VAL A 178 10.47 3.55 -4.31
C VAL A 178 10.81 3.12 -5.73
N VAL A 179 11.64 2.09 -5.87
CA VAL A 179 11.94 1.48 -7.16
C VAL A 179 11.11 0.21 -7.30
N LEU A 180 10.08 0.26 -8.14
CA LEU A 180 9.16 -0.85 -8.36
C LEU A 180 9.55 -1.63 -9.62
N PRO A 181 9.58 -2.96 -9.58
CA PRO A 181 9.81 -3.77 -10.77
C PRO A 181 8.56 -3.75 -11.67
N THR A 182 8.74 -3.53 -12.97
CA THR A 182 7.65 -3.53 -13.98
C THR A 182 7.81 -4.67 -14.99
N GLY A 183 9.00 -5.25 -15.08
CA GLY A 183 9.37 -6.21 -16.13
C GLY A 183 9.65 -5.52 -17.46
N ARG A 184 10.38 -6.18 -18.35
CA ARG A 184 10.72 -5.62 -19.68
C ARG A 184 9.82 -6.19 -20.77
N PRO A 185 9.44 -5.38 -21.78
CA PRO A 185 8.68 -5.86 -22.93
C PRO A 185 9.34 -7.06 -23.63
N GLN A 186 10.67 -7.04 -23.74
CA GLN A 186 11.46 -8.12 -24.36
C GLN A 186 11.36 -9.47 -23.63
N ASP A 187 11.15 -9.46 -22.30
CA ASP A 187 11.07 -10.69 -21.50
C ASP A 187 9.73 -11.40 -21.71
N ARG A 188 8.70 -10.67 -22.18
CA ARG A 188 7.34 -11.17 -22.36
C ARG A 188 7.27 -12.38 -23.28
N VAL A 189 8.02 -12.37 -24.38
CA VAL A 189 7.99 -13.47 -25.36
C VAL A 189 8.52 -14.76 -24.74
N ALA A 190 9.69 -14.69 -24.11
CA ALA A 190 10.31 -15.84 -23.46
C ALA A 190 9.43 -16.39 -22.33
N ILE A 191 8.93 -15.50 -21.45
CA ILE A 191 8.04 -15.88 -20.35
C ILE A 191 6.78 -16.56 -20.90
N THR A 192 6.16 -16.00 -21.94
CA THR A 192 4.93 -16.55 -22.54
C THR A 192 5.16 -17.95 -23.11
N LEU A 193 6.28 -18.18 -23.80
CA LEU A 193 6.60 -19.49 -24.35
C LEU A 193 6.85 -20.52 -23.25
N ILE A 194 7.62 -20.16 -22.22
CA ILE A 194 7.93 -21.05 -21.10
C ILE A 194 6.66 -21.39 -20.31
N THR A 195 5.84 -20.39 -19.96
CA THR A 195 4.59 -20.63 -19.21
C THR A 195 3.63 -21.49 -20.01
N THR A 196 3.48 -21.24 -21.31
CA THR A 196 2.64 -22.06 -22.20
C THR A 196 3.13 -23.51 -22.23
N LEU A 197 4.43 -23.73 -22.37
CA LEU A 197 5.02 -25.07 -22.39
C LEU A 197 4.84 -25.81 -21.06
N VAL A 198 5.07 -25.12 -19.93
CA VAL A 198 4.87 -25.69 -18.59
C VAL A 198 3.40 -26.09 -18.37
N ILE A 199 2.45 -25.23 -18.77
CA ILE A 199 1.01 -25.52 -18.68
C ILE A 199 0.68 -26.76 -19.53
N TRP A 200 1.13 -26.82 -20.78
CA TRP A 200 0.88 -27.94 -21.67
C TRP A 200 1.46 -29.27 -21.15
N LEU A 201 2.70 -29.26 -20.67
CA LEU A 201 3.34 -30.44 -20.09
C LEU A 201 2.62 -30.91 -18.83
N SER A 202 2.18 -29.98 -17.99
CA SER A 202 1.41 -30.27 -16.76
C SER A 202 0.08 -30.96 -17.09
N TRP A 203 -0.66 -30.45 -18.08
CA TRP A 203 -1.90 -31.07 -18.56
C TRP A 203 -1.66 -32.45 -19.18
N THR A 204 -0.65 -32.56 -20.03
CA THR A 204 -0.29 -33.83 -20.67
C THR A 204 0.08 -34.90 -19.63
N TRP A 205 0.85 -34.51 -18.62
CA TRP A 205 1.22 -35.38 -17.51
C TRP A 205 0.01 -35.81 -16.69
N LEU A 206 -0.92 -34.89 -16.38
CA LEU A 206 -2.15 -35.18 -15.66
C LEU A 206 -3.03 -36.18 -16.43
N VAL A 207 -3.24 -35.96 -17.73
CA VAL A 207 -3.99 -36.87 -18.61
C VAL A 207 -3.32 -38.25 -18.65
N TYR A 208 -2.00 -38.29 -18.81
CA TYR A 208 -1.22 -39.52 -18.78
C TYR A 208 -1.43 -40.29 -17.46
N LYS A 209 -1.37 -39.60 -16.31
CA LYS A 209 -1.61 -40.21 -14.99
C LYS A 209 -3.03 -40.77 -14.85
N ILE A 210 -4.04 -40.06 -15.36
CA ILE A 210 -5.43 -40.54 -15.35
C ILE A 210 -5.57 -41.82 -16.18
N ILE A 211 -5.02 -41.84 -17.40
CA ILE A 211 -5.06 -43.01 -18.29
C ILE A 211 -4.35 -44.21 -17.65
N MET A 212 -3.14 -44.00 -17.12
CA MET A 212 -2.37 -45.04 -16.43
C MET A 212 -3.12 -45.61 -15.22
N THR A 213 -3.76 -44.77 -14.42
CA THR A 213 -4.53 -45.19 -13.25
C THR A 213 -5.75 -46.02 -13.65
N ARG A 214 -6.50 -45.58 -14.69
CA ARG A 214 -7.62 -46.35 -15.24
C ARG A 214 -7.19 -47.71 -15.76
N ARG A 215 -6.08 -47.79 -16.50
CA ARG A 215 -5.54 -49.06 -17.00
C ARG A 215 -5.23 -50.03 -15.86
N ARG A 216 -4.62 -49.55 -14.76
CA ARG A 216 -4.32 -50.39 -13.58
C ARG A 216 -5.59 -50.95 -12.91
N LEU A 217 -6.66 -50.16 -12.83
CA LEU A 217 -7.93 -50.61 -12.25
C LEU A 217 -8.58 -51.71 -13.11
N VAL A 218 -8.60 -51.51 -14.44
CA VAL A 218 -9.15 -52.52 -15.37
C VAL A 218 -8.34 -53.83 -15.31
N SER A 219 -7.00 -53.75 -15.22
CA SER A 219 -6.17 -54.94 -15.08
C SER A 219 -6.43 -55.71 -13.77
N LYS A 220 -6.76 -55.03 -12.66
CA LYS A 220 -7.09 -55.70 -11.39
C LYS A 220 -8.46 -56.39 -11.41
N VAL A 221 -9.44 -55.82 -12.12
CA VAL A 221 -10.78 -56.43 -12.24
C VAL A 221 -10.77 -57.70 -13.07
N LYS A 222 -9.87 -57.83 -14.06
CA LYS A 222 -9.75 -59.04 -14.89
C LYS A 222 -9.06 -60.23 -14.22
N VAL A 223 -8.48 -60.06 -13.02
CA VAL A 223 -7.71 -61.10 -12.31
C VAL A 223 -8.51 -61.72 -11.14
N ASN A 224 -9.76 -61.27 -10.93
CA ASN A 224 -10.74 -61.93 -10.06
C ASN A 224 -11.84 -62.57 -10.92
#